data_AF-A0A7K1GVH3-F1
#
_entry.id   AF-A0A7K1GVH3-F1
#
_cell.length_a   1.000
_cell.length_b   1.000
_cell.length_c   1.000
_cell.angle_alpha   90.00
_cell.angle_beta   90.00
_cell.angle_gamma   90.00
#
_symmetry.space_group_name_H-M   'P 1'
#
loop_
_entity.id
_entity.type
_entity.pdbx_description
1 polymer ?
#
loop_
_entity_poly.entity_id
_entity_poly.type
_entity_poly.pdbx_seq_one_letter_code
_entity_poly.pdbx_strand_id
1 'polypeptide(L)' 'MNGRDATADAVDRLATMASRAEGTAYLSPWPLRDLRELAAELGLRGVGALRKAELVERLVEHTIGYRLTSTALRRR' A
#
# COMPACT_ATOMS: atom_id res chain seq x y z
N MET A 1 19.94 6.73 1.46
CA MET A 1 18.72 6.42 0.67
C MET A 1 17.80 7.62 0.77
N ASN A 2 17.49 8.29 -0.35
CA ASN A 2 16.47 9.34 -0.34
C ASN A 2 15.12 8.68 -0.09
N GLY A 3 14.31 9.21 0.82
CA GLY A 3 13.03 8.58 1.20
C GLY A 3 12.05 8.37 0.04
N ARG A 4 12.16 9.17 -1.02
CA ARG A 4 11.30 9.12 -2.21
C ARG A 4 11.58 7.90 -3.11
N ASP A 5 12.84 7.46 -3.21
CA ASP A 5 13.20 6.27 -3.98
C ASP A 5 12.64 5.00 -3.30
N ALA A 6 12.73 4.97 -1.96
CA ALA A 6 12.22 3.86 -1.17
C ALA A 6 10.69 3.70 -1.25
N THR A 7 9.93 4.79 -1.40
CA THR A 7 8.48 4.72 -1.57
C THR A 7 8.09 4.22 -2.96
N ALA A 8 8.80 4.64 -4.01
CA ALA A 8 8.56 4.16 -5.37
C ALA A 8 8.83 2.65 -5.49
N ASP A 9 9.96 2.18 -4.96
CA ASP A 9 10.31 0.75 -4.90
C ASP A 9 9.25 -0.06 -4.12
N ALA A 10 8.67 0.53 -3.07
CA ALA A 10 7.62 -0.11 -2.29
C ALA A 10 6.29 -0.22 -3.06
N VAL A 11 5.94 0.77 -3.90
CA VAL A 11 4.77 0.69 -4.78
C VAL A 11 4.90 -0.50 -5.73
N ASP A 12 6.04 -0.61 -6.42
CA ASP A 12 6.30 -1.72 -7.34
C ASP A 12 6.30 -3.07 -6.61
N ARG A 13 6.90 -3.13 -5.42
CA ARG A 13 6.92 -4.34 -4.61
C ARG A 13 5.50 -4.76 -4.18
N LEU A 14 4.67 -3.84 -3.69
CA LEU A 14 3.28 -4.12 -3.35
C LEU A 14 2.48 -4.59 -4.58
N ALA A 15 2.74 -4.02 -5.75
CA ALA A 15 2.09 -4.40 -7.00
C ALA A 15 2.43 -5.83 -7.48
N THR A 16 3.44 -6.49 -6.91
CA THR A 16 3.80 -7.89 -7.22
C THR A 16 3.32 -8.90 -6.19
N MET A 17 2.91 -8.47 -4.99
CA MET A 17 2.47 -9.37 -3.91
C MET A 17 1.16 -10.07 -4.26
N ALA A 18 1.00 -11.32 -3.83
CA ALA A 18 -0.15 -12.14 -4.18
C ALA A 18 -1.35 -11.94 -3.23
N SER A 19 -1.10 -11.52 -1.99
CA SER A 19 -2.13 -11.42 -0.96
C SER A 19 -2.04 -10.15 -0.12
N ARG A 20 -3.19 -9.72 0.41
CA ARG A 20 -3.26 -8.61 1.38
C ARG A 20 -2.43 -8.88 2.63
N ALA A 21 -2.36 -10.14 3.07
CA ALA A 21 -1.58 -10.54 4.24
C ALA A 21 -0.07 -10.28 4.05
N GLU A 22 0.48 -10.58 2.87
CA GLU A 22 1.88 -10.26 2.53
C GLU A 22 2.14 -8.75 2.53
N GLY A 23 1.23 -7.96 1.95
CA GLY A 23 1.31 -6.51 1.98
C GLY A 23 1.28 -5.94 3.41
N THR A 24 0.38 -6.44 4.25
CA THR A 24 0.29 -6.03 5.66
C THR A 24 1.57 -6.39 6.40
N ALA A 25 2.11 -7.60 6.22
CA ALA A 25 3.35 -8.01 6.87
C ALA A 25 4.55 -7.15 6.44
N TYR A 26 4.63 -6.80 5.16
CA TYR A 26 5.69 -5.94 4.61
C TYR A 26 5.66 -4.52 5.16
N LEU A 27 4.46 -3.92 5.32
CA LEU A 27 4.27 -2.54 5.77
C LEU A 27 4.20 -2.39 7.30
N SER A 28 3.84 -3.44 8.03
CA SER A 28 3.73 -3.43 9.49
C SER A 28 4.97 -2.91 10.24
N PRO A 29 6.22 -3.21 9.83
CA PRO A 29 7.40 -2.67 10.51
C PRO A 29 7.70 -1.19 10.16
N TRP A 30 7.10 -0.62 9.11
CA TRP A 30 7.44 0.74 8.66
C TRP A 30 6.98 1.80 9.66
N PRO A 31 7.70 2.93 9.77
CA PRO A 31 7.26 4.05 10.59
C PRO A 31 6.06 4.75 9.96
N LEU A 32 5.21 5.36 10.79
CA LEU A 32 3.97 5.99 10.34
C LEU A 32 4.20 7.14 9.33
N ARG A 33 5.34 7.82 9.43
CA ARG A 33 5.77 8.86 8.48
C ARG A 33 5.91 8.28 7.07
N ASP A 34 6.68 7.21 6.93
CA ASP A 34 6.98 6.62 5.62
C ASP A 34 5.72 5.98 4.99
N LEU A 35 4.83 5.44 5.82
CA LEU A 35 3.51 4.99 5.37
C LEU A 35 2.65 6.15 4.81
N ARG A 36 2.75 7.36 5.38
CA ARG A 36 2.05 8.54 4.87
C ARG A 36 2.69 9.07 3.58
N GLU A 37 4.02 9.02 3.47
CA GLU A 37 4.73 9.36 2.24
C GLU A 37 4.34 8.41 1.11
N LEU A 38 4.30 7.09 1.39
CA LEU A 38 3.82 6.09 0.45
C LEU A 38 2.35 6.32 0.05
N ALA A 39 1.49 6.69 1.00
CA ALA A 39 0.10 7.02 0.72
C ALA A 39 -0.03 8.26 -0.19
N ALA A 40 0.83 9.27 0.01
CA ALA A 40 0.88 10.44 -0.85
C ALA A 40 1.35 10.09 -2.27
N GLU A 41 2.35 9.22 -2.41
CA GLU A 41 2.83 8.71 -3.70
C GLU A 41 1.74 7.97 -4.47
N LEU A 42 0.91 7.19 -3.76
CA LEU A 42 -0.26 6.50 -4.31
C LEU A 42 -1.47 7.44 -4.52
N GLY A 43 -1.34 8.74 -4.23
CA GLY A 43 -2.43 9.71 -4.38
C GLY A 43 -3.58 9.55 -3.38
N LEU A 44 -3.40 8.79 -2.30
CA LEU A 44 -4.41 8.58 -1.27
C LEU A 44 -4.61 9.86 -0.44
N ARG A 45 -5.88 10.28 -0.34
CA ARG A 45 -6.28 11.47 0.43
C ARG A 45 -7.03 11.08 1.71
N GLY A 46 -7.04 12.00 2.68
CA GLY A 46 -7.74 11.81 3.96
C GLY A 46 -7.10 10.79 4.89
N VAL A 47 -5.82 10.48 4.69
CA VAL A 47 -5.08 9.48 5.49
C VAL A 47 -4.36 10.06 6.72
N GLY A 48 -4.35 11.39 6.87
CA GLY A 48 -3.59 12.08 7.92
C GLY A 48 -4.05 11.72 9.35
N ALA A 49 -5.35 11.51 9.54
CA ALA A 49 -5.97 11.18 10.83
C ALA A 49 -5.99 9.68 11.15
N LEU A 50 -5.60 8.82 10.20
CA LEU A 50 -5.65 7.38 10.38
C LEU A 50 -4.57 6.89 11.35
N ARG A 51 -4.91 5.87 12.13
CA ARG A 51 -3.93 5.10 12.89
C ARG A 51 -3.10 4.25 11.93
N LYS A 52 -1.94 3.78 12.42
CA LYS A 52 -1.01 2.97 11.62
C LYS A 52 -1.69 1.75 10.98
N ALA A 53 -2.45 0.98 11.75
CA ALA A 53 -3.15 -0.20 11.25
C ALA A 53 -4.13 0.14 10.12
N GLU A 54 -4.98 1.16 10.32
CA GLU A 54 -5.94 1.63 9.32
C GLU A 54 -5.25 2.14 8.03
N LEU A 55 -4.10 2.81 8.18
CA LEU A 55 -3.31 3.27 7.04
C LEU A 55 -2.72 2.10 6.26
N VAL A 56 -2.17 1.09 6.93
CA VAL A 56 -1.66 -0.13 6.29
C VAL A 56 -2.79 -0.85 5.54
N GLU A 57 -3.96 -0.99 6.15
CA GLU A 57 -5.13 -1.61 5.49
C GLU A 57 -5.52 -0.86 4.21
N ARG A 58 -5.59 0.47 4.24
CA ARG A 58 -5.91 1.27 3.03
C ARG A 58 -4.85 1.15 1.95
N LEU A 59 -3.56 1.14 2.30
CA LEU A 59 -2.47 0.98 1.35
C LEU A 59 -2.54 -0.37 0.64
N VAL A 60 -2.77 -1.43 1.40
CA VAL A 60 -2.92 -2.80 0.90
C VAL A 60 -4.18 -2.95 0.04
N GLU A 61 -5.30 -2.36 0.46
CA GLU A 61 -6.54 -2.41 -0.30
C GLU A 61 -6.42 -1.71 -1.65
N HIS A 62 -5.80 -0.53 -1.66
CA HIS A 62 -5.63 0.27 -2.87
C HIS A 62 -4.72 -0.39 -3.90
N THR A 63 -3.67 -1.10 -3.46
CA THR A 63 -2.65 -1.69 -4.33
C THR A 63 -2.97 -3.14 -4.72
N ILE A 64 -3.28 -3.99 -3.74
CA ILE A 64 -3.46 -5.43 -3.93
C ILE A 64 -4.95 -5.75 -4.10
N GLY A 65 -5.80 -5.18 -3.24
CA GLY A 65 -7.25 -5.43 -3.24
C GLY A 65 -7.90 -5.07 -4.58
N TYR A 66 -7.73 -3.84 -5.04
CA TYR A 66 -8.31 -3.35 -6.30
C TYR A 66 -7.90 -4.20 -7.51
N ARG A 67 -6.62 -4.59 -7.58
CA ARG A 67 -6.11 -5.44 -8.67
C ARG A 67 -6.76 -6.83 -8.62
N LEU A 68 -6.86 -7.47 -7.46
CA LEU A 68 -7.48 -8.78 -7.32
C LEU A 68 -8.97 -8.76 -7.69
N THR A 69 -9.69 -7.69 -7.32
CA THR A 69 -11.09 -7.49 -7.76
C THR A 69 -11.16 -7.29 -9.26
N SER A 70 -10.28 -6.47 -9.84
CA SER A 70 -10.24 -6.19 -11.28
C SER A 70 -9.88 -7.42 -12.12
N THR A 71 -8.93 -8.25 -11.67
CA THR A 71 -8.57 -9.49 -12.38
C THR A 71 -9.66 -10.54 -12.28
N ALA A 72 -10.39 -10.60 -11.16
CA ALA A 72 -11.56 -11.47 -11.02
C ALA A 72 -12.69 -11.07 -11.99
N LEU A 73 -12.93 -9.77 -12.19
CA LEU A 73 -13.93 -9.26 -13.13
C LEU A 73 -13.60 -9.63 -14.59
N ARG A 74 -12.31 -9.64 -14.97
CA ARG A 74 -11.88 -9.97 -16.34
C ARG A 74 -12.01 -11.47 -16.68
N ARG A 75 -12.11 -12.34 -15.69
CA ARG A 75 -12.13 -13.80 -15.87
C ARG A 75 -13.55 -14.38 -16.00
N ARG A 76 -14.58 -13.54 -15.96
CA ARG A 76 -16.00 -13.95 -16.02
C ARG A 76 -16.62 -13.62 -17.37
#